data_AF-A0A6P4ELR3-F1
#
_entry.id   AF-A0A6P4ELR3-F1
#
_cell.length_a   1.000
_cell.length_b   1.000
_cell.length_c   1.000
_cell.angle_alpha   90.00
_cell.angle_beta   90.00
_cell.angle_gamma   90.00
#
_symmetry.space_group_name_H-M   'P 1'
#
loop_
_entity.id
_entity.type
_entity.pdbx_description
1 polymer ?
#
loop_
_entity_poly.entity_id
_entity_poly.type
_entity_poly.pdbx_seq_one_letter_code
_entity_poly.pdbx_strand_id
1 'polypeptide(L)'
;MEMSDGQPFEKRIKTEPEIILSEPDHRLISNVSDYDHLELTTQERIISVIRAENQELRGSLEALQRNVTLLSETVVSQTELIKQLLNRQQINSILQISTFNFPIKTEEDLFYIDKDITLVSQVKYVNEMKNIFSQAPLSKSLKKVLAVELVLDFNIDGVQKKKSLRAYKQFFSALMEAVRLTDSTQPAEKALRKAMHCVKNNACKRKVRAEKNYIIDLE
;
A
#
# COMPACT_ATOMS: atom_id res chain seq x y z
N MET A 1 -48.01 29.19 0.77
CA MET A 1 -47.22 30.00 1.71
C MET A 1 -46.52 31.05 0.86
N GLU A 2 -46.75 32.30 1.24
CA GLU A 2 -46.35 33.61 0.66
C GLU A 2 -45.11 33.62 -0.25
N MET A 3 -45.06 34.24 -1.44
CA MET A 3 -45.49 35.55 -2.00
C MET A 3 -44.26 36.45 -2.23
N SER A 4 -44.26 37.16 -3.38
CA SER A 4 -43.62 38.47 -3.65
C SER A 4 -42.09 38.50 -3.80
N ASP A 5 -41.46 39.25 -4.71
CA ASP A 5 -41.81 40.33 -5.65
C ASP A 5 -40.72 40.34 -6.74
N GLY A 6 -40.84 40.90 -7.95
CA GLY A 6 -41.81 41.79 -8.54
C GLY A 6 -41.44 42.02 -10.01
N GLN A 7 -42.46 42.28 -10.81
CA GLN A 7 -42.44 42.44 -12.27
C GLN A 7 -42.55 43.96 -12.62
N PRO A 8 -42.74 44.42 -13.89
CA PRO A 8 -41.81 45.33 -14.58
C PRO A 8 -42.48 46.60 -15.19
N PHE A 9 -41.83 47.16 -16.23
CA PHE A 9 -42.27 48.12 -17.26
C PHE A 9 -42.11 49.63 -16.96
N GLU A 10 -41.50 50.38 -17.87
CA GLU A 10 -42.25 51.14 -18.89
C GLU A 10 -41.35 51.80 -19.96
N LYS A 11 -41.87 51.84 -21.18
CA LYS A 11 -41.33 52.52 -22.37
C LYS A 11 -41.64 54.02 -22.29
N ARG A 12 -40.79 54.88 -22.85
CA ARG A 12 -41.26 56.01 -23.68
C ARG A 12 -40.17 56.60 -24.59
N ILE A 13 -40.65 56.90 -25.80
CA ILE A 13 -40.02 57.44 -27.00
C ILE A 13 -39.86 58.97 -26.89
N LYS A 14 -38.90 59.54 -27.64
CA LYS A 14 -38.85 60.87 -28.32
C LYS A 14 -37.40 61.39 -28.24
N THR A 15 -36.72 61.96 -29.25
CA THR A 15 -37.03 62.41 -30.61
C THR A 15 -35.68 62.81 -31.23
N GLU A 16 -35.43 62.49 -32.49
CA GLU A 16 -34.40 63.19 -33.29
C GLU A 16 -34.82 64.65 -33.53
N PRO A 17 -33.85 65.54 -33.74
CA PRO A 17 -34.00 66.63 -34.69
C PRO A 17 -33.07 66.44 -35.89
N GLU A 18 -33.65 66.41 -37.08
CA GLU A 18 -32.98 66.76 -38.34
C GLU A 18 -32.39 68.18 -38.25
N ILE A 19 -31.11 68.34 -38.59
CA ILE A 19 -30.57 69.63 -39.06
C ILE A 19 -29.61 69.39 -40.24
N ILE A 20 -30.21 69.45 -41.43
CA ILE A 20 -29.84 70.24 -42.62
C ILE A 20 -28.34 70.53 -42.86
N LEU A 21 -27.90 70.06 -44.03
CA LEU A 21 -26.72 70.49 -44.79
C LEU A 21 -26.61 72.02 -44.89
N SER A 22 -25.49 72.55 -44.39
CA SER A 22 -24.93 73.80 -44.87
C SER A 22 -23.41 73.67 -44.90
N GLU A 23 -22.85 73.55 -46.10
CA GLU A 23 -21.45 73.90 -46.33
C GLU A 23 -21.25 75.39 -46.00
N PRO A 24 -20.11 75.75 -45.39
CA PRO A 24 -19.43 76.90 -45.94
C PRO A 24 -17.91 76.68 -46.07
N ASP A 25 -17.47 76.95 -47.28
CA ASP A 25 -16.26 77.68 -47.65
C ASP A 25 -14.90 77.22 -47.13
N HIS A 26 -14.14 76.70 -48.09
CA HIS A 26 -12.69 76.71 -48.13
C HIS A 26 -12.11 78.09 -47.77
N ARG A 27 -11.58 78.24 -46.55
CA ARG A 27 -10.48 79.17 -46.27
C ARG A 27 -9.40 78.51 -45.41
N LEU A 28 -8.28 78.26 -46.10
CA LEU A 28 -6.96 77.87 -45.61
C LEU A 28 -6.61 78.39 -44.21
N ILE A 29 -6.44 77.50 -43.23
CA ILE A 29 -5.36 77.57 -42.23
C ILE A 29 -4.86 76.14 -41.94
N SER A 30 -3.57 75.94 -42.15
CA SER A 30 -2.75 74.75 -41.88
C SER A 30 -3.03 74.10 -40.51
N ASN A 31 -3.53 72.86 -40.46
CA ASN A 31 -3.58 72.03 -39.23
C ASN A 31 -3.52 70.50 -39.52
N VAL A 32 -2.94 70.08 -40.65
CA VAL A 32 -2.82 68.64 -41.00
C VAL A 32 -1.80 67.92 -40.10
N SER A 33 -0.93 68.64 -39.38
CA SER A 33 0.11 68.04 -38.55
C SER A 33 -0.36 67.57 -37.16
N ASP A 34 -1.39 68.18 -36.57
CA ASP A 34 -1.75 67.92 -35.16
C ASP A 34 -2.59 66.66 -34.95
N TYR A 35 -3.41 66.28 -35.94
CA TYR A 35 -4.23 65.07 -35.87
C TYR A 35 -3.40 63.79 -36.04
N ASP A 36 -2.46 63.76 -36.98
CA ASP A 36 -1.54 62.61 -37.17
C ASP A 36 -0.63 62.41 -35.94
N HIS A 37 -0.16 63.50 -35.31
CA HIS A 37 0.60 63.42 -34.07
C HIS A 37 -0.24 62.92 -32.88
N LEU A 38 -1.52 63.27 -32.81
CA LEU A 38 -2.43 62.79 -31.77
C LEU A 38 -2.78 61.30 -31.93
N GLU A 39 -2.88 60.82 -33.17
CA GLU A 39 -3.14 59.41 -33.46
C GLU A 39 -1.89 58.54 -33.20
N LEU A 40 -0.70 59.01 -33.59
CA LEU A 40 0.58 58.38 -33.25
C LEU A 40 0.76 58.27 -31.73
N THR A 41 0.46 59.33 -30.98
CA THR A 41 0.59 59.31 -29.51
C THR A 41 -0.43 58.37 -28.84
N THR A 42 -1.59 58.16 -29.46
CA THR A 42 -2.60 57.19 -28.98
C THR A 42 -2.14 55.76 -29.25
N GLN A 43 -1.61 55.48 -30.45
CA GLN A 43 -1.01 54.18 -30.77
C GLN A 43 0.18 53.86 -29.86
N GLU A 44 1.05 54.82 -29.58
CA GLU A 44 2.19 54.65 -28.66
C GLU A 44 1.76 54.30 -27.23
N ARG A 45 0.67 54.91 -26.72
CA ARG A 45 0.09 54.52 -25.42
C ARG A 45 -0.43 53.08 -25.42
N ILE A 46 -1.17 52.69 -26.46
CA ILE A 46 -1.70 51.33 -26.58
C ILE A 46 -0.56 50.32 -26.63
N ILE A 47 0.49 50.60 -27.41
CA ILE A 47 1.69 49.77 -27.49
C ILE A 47 2.40 49.68 -26.14
N SER A 48 2.48 50.79 -25.39
CA SER A 48 3.08 50.81 -24.04
C SER A 48 2.30 49.93 -23.06
N VAL A 49 0.97 50.01 -23.06
CA VAL A 49 0.10 49.16 -22.21
C VAL A 49 0.26 47.68 -22.56
N ILE A 50 0.21 47.33 -23.85
CA ILE A 50 0.39 45.94 -24.31
C ILE A 50 1.79 45.42 -23.93
N ARG A 51 2.84 46.25 -24.00
CA ARG A 51 4.18 45.86 -23.57
C ARG A 51 4.24 45.60 -22.07
N ALA A 52 3.62 46.46 -21.26
CA ALA A 52 3.57 46.29 -19.81
C ALA A 52 2.85 44.99 -19.43
N GLU A 53 1.68 44.73 -20.03
CA GLU A 53 0.90 43.51 -19.79
C GLU A 53 1.66 42.25 -20.24
N ASN A 54 2.31 42.29 -21.41
CA ASN A 54 3.16 41.17 -21.84
C ASN A 54 4.34 40.91 -20.91
N GLN A 55 4.89 41.95 -20.29
CA GLN A 55 5.97 41.81 -19.31
C GLN A 55 5.47 41.17 -18.01
N GLU A 56 4.29 41.56 -17.55
CA GLU A 56 3.63 40.96 -16.38
C GLU A 56 3.25 39.48 -16.61
N LEU A 57 2.69 39.17 -17.79
CA LEU A 57 2.38 37.79 -18.18
C LEU A 57 3.63 36.91 -18.21
N ARG A 58 4.74 37.41 -18.75
CA ARG A 58 6.03 36.70 -18.71
C ARG A 58 6.51 36.46 -17.29
N GLY A 59 6.41 37.46 -16.42
CA GLY A 59 6.75 37.32 -15.00
C GLY A 59 5.92 36.24 -14.29
N SER A 60 4.61 36.22 -14.55
CA SER A 60 3.69 35.21 -14.01
C SER A 60 4.02 33.80 -14.51
N LEU A 61 4.37 33.67 -15.79
CA LEU A 61 4.73 32.41 -16.43
C LEU A 61 6.04 31.84 -15.86
N GLU A 62 7.04 32.70 -15.63
CA GLU A 62 8.27 32.31 -14.95
C GLU A 62 8.03 31.88 -13.50
N ALA A 63 7.19 32.60 -12.76
CA ALA A 63 6.83 32.22 -11.39
C ALA A 63 6.13 30.85 -11.35
N LEU A 64 5.22 30.60 -12.29
CA LEU A 64 4.55 29.32 -12.41
C LEU A 64 5.52 28.18 -12.74
N GLN A 65 6.46 28.41 -13.68
CA GLN A 65 7.49 27.42 -14.01
C GLN A 65 8.35 27.07 -12.79
N ARG A 66 8.78 28.06 -12.00
CA ARG A 66 9.54 27.82 -10.76
C ARG A 66 8.75 26.96 -9.76
N ASN A 67 7.46 27.25 -9.60
CA ASN A 67 6.59 26.48 -8.70
C ASN A 67 6.42 25.03 -9.18
N VAL A 68 6.25 24.81 -10.49
CA VAL A 68 6.15 23.45 -11.06
C VAL A 68 7.44 22.66 -10.85
N THR A 69 8.60 23.28 -11.05
CA THR A 69 9.89 22.62 -10.80
C THR A 69 10.04 22.23 -9.33
N LEU A 70 9.72 23.14 -8.39
CA LEU A 70 9.80 22.86 -6.95
C LEU A 70 8.85 21.73 -6.52
N LEU A 71 7.63 21.71 -7.06
CA LEU A 71 6.67 20.64 -6.80
C LEU A 71 7.17 19.30 -7.35
N SER A 72 7.76 19.28 -8.54
CA SER A 72 8.35 18.08 -9.13
C SER A 72 9.45 17.50 -8.24
N GLU A 73 10.39 18.35 -7.79
CA GLU A 73 11.46 17.95 -6.86
C GLU A 73 10.90 17.40 -5.55
N THR A 74 9.89 18.07 -4.99
CA THR A 74 9.23 17.64 -3.75
C THR A 74 8.56 16.27 -3.90
N VAL A 75 7.87 16.03 -5.02
CA VAL A 75 7.22 14.73 -5.31
C VAL A 75 8.25 13.62 -5.48
N VAL A 76 9.39 13.90 -6.12
CA VAL A 76 10.50 12.94 -6.23
C VAL A 76 11.03 12.58 -4.85
N SER A 77 11.34 13.56 -4.00
CA SER A 77 11.83 13.32 -2.63
C SER A 77 10.81 12.55 -1.77
N GLN A 78 9.52 12.89 -1.88
CA GLN A 78 8.46 12.15 -1.19
C GLN A 78 8.37 10.70 -1.69
N THR A 79 8.49 10.48 -3.00
CA THR A 79 8.47 9.14 -3.61
C THR A 79 9.66 8.30 -3.12
N GLU A 80 10.85 8.89 -3.01
CA GLU A 80 12.02 8.23 -2.44
C GLU A 80 11.83 7.89 -0.97
N LEU A 81 11.28 8.81 -0.17
CA LEU A 81 10.96 8.56 1.24
C LEU A 81 9.96 7.41 1.38
N ILE A 82 8.91 7.38 0.56
CA ILE A 82 7.93 6.27 0.53
C ILE A 82 8.63 4.95 0.21
N LYS A 83 9.49 4.91 -0.82
CA LYS A 83 10.28 3.71 -1.17
C LYS A 83 11.15 3.25 0.01
N GLN A 84 11.83 4.18 0.70
CA GLN A 84 12.65 3.86 1.88
C GLN A 84 11.81 3.34 3.05
N LEU A 85 10.66 3.95 3.32
CA LEU A 85 9.75 3.52 4.39
C LEU A 85 9.18 2.12 4.12
N LEU A 86 8.81 1.82 2.87
CA LEU A 86 8.35 0.49 2.46
C LEU A 86 9.47 -0.54 2.60
N ASN A 87 10.69 -0.24 2.15
CA ASN A 87 11.82 -1.15 2.26
C ASN A 87 12.19 -1.38 3.75
N ARG A 88 12.16 -0.34 4.58
CA ARG A 88 12.36 -0.46 6.03
C ARG A 88 11.25 -1.28 6.70
N GLN A 89 9.99 -1.15 6.29
CA GLN A 89 8.91 -2.03 6.74
C GLN A 89 9.14 -3.48 6.32
N GLN A 90 9.63 -3.72 5.12
CA GLN A 90 9.95 -5.04 4.59
C GLN A 90 11.11 -5.69 5.37
N ILE A 91 12.17 -4.92 5.63
CA ILE A 91 13.29 -5.33 6.49
C ILE A 91 12.82 -5.55 7.92
N ASN A 92 11.98 -4.68 8.49
CA ASN A 92 11.43 -4.87 9.83
C ASN A 92 10.50 -6.08 9.91
N SER A 93 9.76 -6.40 8.85
CA SER A 93 8.98 -7.64 8.80
C SER A 93 9.89 -8.85 8.68
N ILE A 94 11.00 -8.80 7.95
CA ILE A 94 12.04 -9.83 7.95
C ILE A 94 12.74 -9.96 9.31
N LEU A 95 13.03 -8.85 9.99
CA LEU A 95 13.62 -8.87 11.33
C LEU A 95 12.60 -9.35 12.38
N GLN A 96 11.31 -9.12 12.20
CA GLN A 96 10.27 -9.75 13.02
C GLN A 96 10.08 -11.25 12.73
N ILE A 97 10.52 -11.78 11.58
CA ILE A 97 10.56 -13.24 11.36
C ILE A 97 11.55 -13.91 12.34
N SER A 98 12.56 -13.19 12.82
CA SER A 98 13.52 -13.71 13.81
C SER A 98 12.94 -13.98 15.21
N THR A 99 11.66 -13.65 15.47
CA THR A 99 11.02 -13.93 16.77
C THR A 99 10.30 -15.28 16.84
N PHE A 100 10.17 -16.01 15.74
CA PHE A 100 9.55 -17.34 15.78
C PHE A 100 10.59 -18.38 16.24
N ASN A 101 10.52 -18.76 17.52
CA ASN A 101 11.37 -19.81 18.12
C ASN A 101 10.99 -21.22 17.63
N PHE A 102 11.04 -21.42 16.32
CA PHE A 102 10.89 -22.71 15.69
C PHE A 102 12.24 -23.46 15.64
N PRO A 103 12.27 -24.79 15.83
CA PRO A 103 11.13 -25.63 16.23
C PRO A 103 10.75 -25.46 17.71
N ILE A 104 9.45 -25.53 18.01
CA ILE A 104 8.93 -25.55 19.38
C ILE A 104 9.35 -26.87 20.03
N LYS A 105 10.09 -26.79 21.16
CA LYS A 105 10.72 -27.97 21.79
C LYS A 105 9.89 -28.50 22.95
N THR A 106 9.32 -27.62 23.76
CA THR A 106 8.64 -27.97 24.99
C THR A 106 7.13 -27.69 24.90
N GLU A 107 6.36 -28.30 25.80
CA GLU A 107 4.94 -27.99 25.89
C GLU A 107 4.71 -26.59 26.45
N GLU A 108 5.57 -26.14 27.36
CA GLU A 108 5.53 -24.81 27.94
C GLU A 108 5.68 -23.74 26.84
N ASP A 109 6.64 -23.92 25.93
CA ASP A 109 6.82 -23.03 24.77
C ASP A 109 5.56 -23.02 23.88
N LEU A 110 4.97 -24.20 23.64
CA LEU A 110 3.73 -24.33 22.87
C LEU A 110 2.56 -23.58 23.53
N PHE A 111 2.47 -23.63 24.86
CA PHE A 111 1.49 -22.91 25.64
C PHE A 111 1.69 -21.39 25.54
N TYR A 112 2.92 -20.90 25.70
CA TYR A 112 3.21 -19.47 25.57
C TYR A 112 2.90 -18.95 24.17
N ILE A 113 3.29 -19.70 23.13
CA ILE A 113 3.00 -19.34 21.74
C ILE A 113 1.49 -19.30 21.48
N ASP A 114 0.73 -20.29 21.96
CA ASP A 114 -0.73 -20.30 21.79
C ASP A 114 -1.40 -19.09 22.45
N LYS A 115 -0.85 -18.60 23.57
CA LYS A 115 -1.33 -17.39 24.25
C LYS A 115 -0.92 -16.09 23.58
N ASP A 116 0.26 -16.06 22.97
CA ASP A 116 0.80 -14.90 22.25
C ASP A 116 0.13 -14.69 20.87
N ILE A 117 -0.40 -15.76 20.26
CA ILE A 117 -1.12 -15.65 18.98
C ILE A 117 -2.43 -14.85 19.18
N THR A 118 -2.44 -13.67 18.59
CA THR A 118 -3.62 -12.80 18.41
C THR A 118 -4.10 -12.88 16.97
N LEU A 119 -5.30 -12.34 16.69
CA LEU A 119 -5.83 -12.26 15.32
C LEU A 119 -4.87 -11.58 14.33
N VAL A 120 -4.13 -10.55 14.80
CA VAL A 120 -3.19 -9.80 13.97
C VAL A 120 -1.88 -10.56 13.79
N SER A 121 -1.36 -11.19 14.85
CA SER A 121 -0.09 -11.96 14.76
C SER A 121 -0.26 -13.32 14.09
N GLN A 122 -1.47 -13.91 14.09
CA GLN A 122 -1.77 -15.20 13.47
C GLN A 122 -1.33 -15.27 12.01
N VAL A 123 -1.56 -14.20 11.23
CA VAL A 123 -1.14 -14.12 9.81
C VAL A 123 0.37 -14.32 9.66
N LYS A 124 1.17 -13.80 10.60
CA LYS A 124 2.64 -13.96 10.58
C LYS A 124 3.04 -15.41 10.87
N TYR A 125 2.45 -16.03 11.90
CA TYR A 125 2.68 -17.44 12.22
C TYR A 125 2.30 -18.36 11.06
N VAL A 126 1.15 -18.10 10.40
CA VAL A 126 0.70 -18.85 9.23
C VAL A 126 1.69 -18.74 8.08
N ASN A 127 2.14 -17.52 7.76
CA ASN A 127 3.11 -17.30 6.69
C ASN A 127 4.45 -17.98 6.97
N GLU A 128 4.92 -17.94 8.21
CA GLU A 128 6.18 -18.57 8.59
C GLU A 128 6.10 -20.10 8.50
N MET A 129 5.05 -20.70 9.07
CA MET A 129 4.82 -22.14 8.95
C MET A 129 4.64 -22.57 7.50
N LYS A 130 3.91 -21.78 6.68
CA LYS A 130 3.78 -22.03 5.24
C LYS A 130 5.14 -22.01 4.55
N ASN A 131 5.98 -21.02 4.80
CA ASN A 131 7.33 -20.93 4.24
C ASN A 131 8.15 -22.17 4.59
N ILE A 132 8.08 -22.63 5.84
CA ILE A 132 8.74 -23.85 6.28
C ILE A 132 8.19 -25.08 5.55
N PHE A 133 6.86 -25.19 5.42
CA PHE A 133 6.20 -26.32 4.77
C PHE A 133 6.45 -26.38 3.26
N SER A 134 6.62 -25.24 2.59
CA SER A 134 6.91 -25.18 1.16
C SER A 134 8.31 -25.68 0.78
N GLN A 135 9.25 -25.76 1.74
CA GLN A 135 10.63 -26.18 1.46
C GLN A 135 10.82 -27.70 1.31
N ALA A 136 9.90 -28.51 1.84
CA ALA A 136 10.05 -29.96 1.88
C ALA A 136 8.69 -30.65 2.13
N PRO A 137 8.57 -31.97 1.84
CA PRO A 137 7.36 -32.70 2.19
C PRO A 137 6.93 -32.46 3.64
N LEU A 138 5.63 -32.34 3.90
CA LEU A 138 5.07 -31.93 5.20
C LEU A 138 5.65 -32.70 6.39
N SER A 139 5.92 -34.01 6.24
CA SER A 139 6.55 -34.82 7.30
C SER A 139 8.00 -34.45 7.63
N LYS A 140 8.75 -33.90 6.67
CA LYS A 140 10.12 -33.41 6.88
C LYS A 140 10.13 -31.99 7.45
N SER A 141 9.29 -31.12 6.91
CA SER A 141 9.19 -29.71 7.31
C SER A 141 8.46 -29.53 8.65
N LEU A 142 7.52 -30.41 9.02
CA LEU A 142 6.84 -30.38 10.34
C LEU A 142 7.84 -30.40 11.50
N LYS A 143 8.95 -31.12 11.37
CA LYS A 143 10.01 -31.20 12.39
C LYS A 143 10.78 -29.88 12.58
N LYS A 144 10.63 -28.94 11.64
CA LYS A 144 11.17 -27.58 11.74
C LYS A 144 10.20 -26.64 12.46
N VAL A 145 8.92 -27.00 12.62
CA VAL A 145 7.91 -26.22 13.35
C VAL A 145 7.72 -26.79 14.77
N LEU A 146 7.55 -28.10 14.89
CA LEU A 146 7.43 -28.83 16.16
C LEU A 146 8.59 -29.81 16.26
N ALA A 147 9.34 -29.78 17.36
CA ALA A 147 10.42 -30.73 17.60
C ALA A 147 9.91 -32.17 17.59
N VAL A 148 10.78 -33.13 17.29
CA VAL A 148 10.38 -34.53 17.12
C VAL A 148 9.76 -35.07 18.40
N GLU A 149 10.36 -34.73 19.53
CA GLU A 149 9.96 -35.08 20.89
C GLU A 149 8.52 -34.64 21.16
N LEU A 150 8.23 -33.37 20.85
CA LEU A 150 6.88 -32.82 20.98
C LEU A 150 5.88 -33.51 20.04
N VAL A 151 6.27 -33.83 18.79
CA VAL A 151 5.40 -34.58 17.88
C VAL A 151 5.13 -36.01 18.39
N LEU A 152 6.05 -36.64 19.12
CA LEU A 152 5.83 -37.97 19.70
C LEU A 152 4.79 -37.96 20.81
N ASP A 153 4.78 -36.92 21.64
CA ASP A 153 3.92 -36.78 22.82
C ASP A 153 2.50 -36.30 22.50
N PHE A 154 2.31 -35.72 21.31
CA PHE A 154 1.05 -35.13 20.88
C PHE A 154 0.35 -35.94 19.78
N ASN A 155 -0.99 -35.97 19.84
CA ASN A 155 -1.88 -36.35 18.75
C ASN A 155 -2.83 -35.17 18.48
N ILE A 156 -3.54 -35.18 17.34
CA ILE A 156 -4.55 -34.14 17.07
C ILE A 156 -5.63 -34.16 18.18
N ASP A 157 -6.19 -35.33 18.47
CA ASP A 157 -7.33 -35.47 19.39
C ASP A 157 -6.97 -35.78 20.84
N GLY A 158 -5.70 -36.10 21.13
CA GLY A 158 -5.28 -36.47 22.50
C GLY A 158 -5.67 -37.88 22.96
N VAL A 159 -5.72 -38.83 22.03
CA VAL A 159 -5.98 -40.25 22.34
C VAL A 159 -4.70 -41.03 22.67
N GLN A 160 -4.83 -42.18 23.33
CA GLN A 160 -3.73 -43.13 23.63
C GLN A 160 -2.62 -42.56 24.52
N LYS A 161 -2.98 -41.92 25.64
CA LYS A 161 -2.04 -41.27 26.59
C LYS A 161 -1.19 -40.16 25.96
N LYS A 162 -1.60 -39.63 24.81
CA LYS A 162 -0.95 -38.49 24.14
C LYS A 162 -1.78 -37.24 24.37
N LYS A 163 -1.11 -36.09 24.38
CA LYS A 163 -1.76 -34.79 24.57
C LYS A 163 -2.46 -34.35 23.28
N SER A 164 -3.50 -33.52 23.41
CA SER A 164 -4.25 -33.01 22.26
C SER A 164 -3.62 -31.72 21.75
N LEU A 165 -3.22 -31.70 20.48
CA LEU A 165 -2.79 -30.48 19.81
C LEU A 165 -3.95 -29.50 19.64
N ARG A 166 -5.19 -30.02 19.55
CA ARG A 166 -6.43 -29.23 19.44
C ARG A 166 -6.73 -28.41 20.71
N ALA A 167 -6.10 -28.73 21.84
CA ALA A 167 -6.19 -27.94 23.06
C ALA A 167 -5.58 -26.53 22.91
N TYR A 168 -4.59 -26.39 22.02
CA TYR A 168 -3.89 -25.15 21.71
C TYR A 168 -4.60 -24.46 20.54
N LYS A 169 -5.71 -23.77 20.83
CA LYS A 169 -6.68 -23.34 19.81
C LYS A 169 -6.08 -22.39 18.77
N GLN A 170 -5.29 -21.41 19.21
CA GLN A 170 -4.76 -20.36 18.34
C GLN A 170 -3.64 -20.92 17.46
N PHE A 171 -2.73 -21.66 18.08
CA PHE A 171 -1.65 -22.34 17.39
C PHE A 171 -2.20 -23.40 16.42
N PHE A 172 -3.13 -24.24 16.85
CA PHE A 172 -3.72 -25.27 16.01
C PHE A 172 -4.46 -24.67 14.81
N SER A 173 -5.21 -23.58 15.02
CA SER A 173 -5.84 -22.84 13.93
C SER A 173 -4.82 -22.31 12.92
N ALA A 174 -3.73 -21.69 13.40
CA ALA A 174 -2.66 -21.18 12.54
C ALA A 174 -1.95 -22.30 11.77
N LEU A 175 -1.67 -23.42 12.45
CA LEU A 175 -1.04 -24.60 11.85
C LEU A 175 -1.91 -25.20 10.74
N MET A 176 -3.21 -25.35 11.00
CA MET A 176 -4.17 -25.89 10.04
C MET A 176 -4.28 -25.01 8.79
N GLU A 177 -4.31 -23.70 8.98
CA GLU A 177 -4.33 -22.75 7.88
C GLU A 177 -3.04 -22.81 7.05
N ALA A 178 -1.87 -22.87 7.70
CA ALA A 178 -0.60 -23.01 7.01
C ALA A 178 -0.53 -24.32 6.19
N VAL A 179 -0.98 -25.44 6.74
CA VAL A 179 -1.04 -26.72 6.03
C VAL A 179 -1.99 -26.64 4.83
N ARG A 180 -3.17 -26.04 5.01
CA ARG A 180 -4.16 -25.84 3.94
C ARG A 180 -3.61 -25.01 2.78
N LEU A 181 -2.80 -23.99 3.08
CA LEU A 181 -2.18 -23.12 2.09
C LEU A 181 -0.99 -23.78 1.36
N THR A 182 -0.37 -24.80 1.95
CA THR A 182 0.76 -25.52 1.33
C THR A 182 0.31 -26.73 0.51
N ASP A 183 -0.68 -27.49 0.99
CA ASP A 183 -1.20 -28.69 0.33
C ASP A 183 -2.72 -28.61 0.18
N SER A 184 -3.18 -28.30 -1.03
CA SER A 184 -4.60 -28.24 -1.38
C SER A 184 -5.16 -29.57 -1.88
N THR A 185 -4.35 -30.64 -1.93
CA THR A 185 -4.76 -31.92 -2.53
C THR A 185 -5.62 -32.78 -1.61
N GLN A 186 -5.56 -32.55 -0.31
CA GLN A 186 -6.30 -33.29 0.70
C GLN A 186 -6.70 -32.36 1.85
N PRO A 187 -7.71 -32.74 2.67
CA PRO A 187 -8.05 -31.98 3.87
C PRO A 187 -6.83 -31.79 4.77
N ALA A 188 -6.59 -30.56 5.22
CA ALA A 188 -5.40 -30.20 6.00
C ALA A 188 -5.19 -31.09 7.23
N GLU A 189 -6.27 -31.52 7.88
CA GLU A 189 -6.19 -32.39 9.06
C GLU A 189 -5.65 -33.78 8.69
N LYS A 190 -6.09 -34.31 7.54
CA LYS A 190 -5.63 -35.60 7.01
C LYS A 190 -4.15 -35.52 6.62
N ALA A 191 -3.73 -34.43 5.99
CA ALA A 191 -2.33 -34.16 5.66
C ALA A 191 -1.46 -34.13 6.93
N LEU A 192 -1.89 -33.36 7.93
CA LEU A 192 -1.18 -33.22 9.21
C LEU A 192 -1.09 -34.56 9.94
N ARG A 193 -2.19 -35.31 10.04
CA ARG A 193 -2.22 -36.63 10.71
C ARG A 193 -1.25 -37.61 10.04
N LYS A 194 -1.22 -37.64 8.70
CA LYS A 194 -0.27 -38.44 7.92
C LYS A 194 1.17 -37.99 8.17
N ALA A 195 1.43 -36.69 8.18
CA ALA A 195 2.77 -36.14 8.44
C ALA A 195 3.29 -36.50 9.84
N MET A 196 2.47 -36.32 10.88
CA MET A 196 2.80 -36.73 12.24
C MET A 196 3.08 -38.23 12.34
N HIS A 197 2.27 -39.06 11.67
CA HIS A 197 2.49 -40.51 11.62
C HIS A 197 3.85 -40.86 10.98
N CYS A 198 4.20 -40.20 9.87
CA CYS A 198 5.51 -40.38 9.24
C CYS A 198 6.66 -39.96 10.16
N VAL A 199 6.53 -38.86 10.89
CA VAL A 199 7.55 -38.42 11.87
C VAL A 199 7.73 -39.46 12.97
N LYS A 200 6.63 -39.94 13.56
CA LYS A 200 6.61 -40.99 14.60
C LYS A 200 7.25 -42.29 14.13
N ASN A 201 6.86 -42.76 12.95
CA ASN A 201 7.40 -43.98 12.36
C ASN A 201 8.91 -43.87 12.10
N ASN A 202 9.37 -42.72 11.56
CA ASN A 202 10.78 -42.48 11.33
C ASN A 202 11.59 -42.39 12.64
N ALA A 203 11.05 -41.79 13.69
CA ALA A 203 11.69 -41.76 15.00
C ALA A 203 11.83 -43.19 15.58
N CYS A 204 10.77 -44.00 15.53
CA CYS A 204 10.80 -45.40 15.96
C CYS A 204 11.84 -46.22 15.18
N LYS A 205 11.84 -46.15 13.85
CA LYS A 205 12.82 -46.86 13.00
C LYS A 205 14.26 -46.46 13.31
N ARG A 206 14.52 -45.18 13.58
CA ARG A 206 15.86 -44.71 13.96
C ARG A 206 16.30 -45.27 15.30
N LYS A 207 15.41 -45.30 16.30
CA LYS A 207 15.68 -45.89 17.61
C LYS A 207 16.05 -47.37 17.48
N VAL A 208 15.24 -48.16 16.76
CA VAL A 208 15.50 -49.60 16.54
C VAL A 208 16.83 -49.84 15.81
N ARG A 209 17.20 -48.99 14.85
CA ARG A 209 18.50 -49.11 14.16
C ARG A 209 19.67 -48.77 15.08
N ALA A 210 19.54 -47.74 15.91
CA ALA A 210 20.58 -47.36 16.87
C ALA A 210 20.81 -48.47 17.90
N GLU A 211 19.74 -49.09 18.41
CA GLU A 211 19.82 -50.22 19.34
C GLU A 211 20.49 -51.44 18.71
N LYS A 212 20.18 -51.76 17.44
CA LYS A 212 20.83 -52.86 16.71
C LYS A 212 22.33 -52.61 16.52
N ASN A 213 22.72 -51.40 16.14
CA ASN A 213 24.13 -51.06 15.93
C ASN A 213 24.92 -51.15 17.25
N TYR A 214 24.34 -50.70 18.36
CA TYR A 214 24.98 -50.80 19.67
C TYR A 214 25.24 -52.26 20.11
N ILE A 215 24.33 -53.18 19.78
CA ILE A 215 24.53 -54.61 20.07
C ILE A 215 25.68 -55.19 19.23
N ILE A 216 25.79 -54.79 17.96
CA ILE A 216 26.87 -55.24 17.07
C ILE A 216 28.23 -54.69 17.54
N ASP A 217 28.29 -53.46 18.05
CA ASP A 217 29.54 -52.86 18.54
C ASP A 217 30.04 -53.47 19.88
N LEU A 218 29.23 -54.32 20.54
CA LEU A 218 29.56 -55.01 21.79
C LEU A 218 29.94 -56.49 21.60
N GLU A 219 29.77 -57.03 20.39
CA GLU A 219 30.17 -58.40 20.00
C GLU A 219 31.54 -58.41 19.30
#